data_AF-A0A6J4G185-F1
#
_entry.id   AF-A0A6J4G185-F1
#
_cell.length_a   1.000
_cell.length_b   1.000
_cell.length_c   1.000
_cell.angle_alpha   90.00
_cell.angle_beta   90.00
_cell.angle_gamma   90.00
#
_symmetry.space_group_name_H-M   'P 1'
#
loop_
_entity.id
_entity.type
_entity.pdbx_description
1 polymer ?
#
loop_
_entity_poly.entity_id
_entity_poly.type
_entity_poly.pdbx_seq_one_letter_code
_entity_poly.pdbx_strand_id
1 'polypeptide(L)'
;MVRAGQADKVRVVWYGVAWALAFSGASAMAVLYSAMRVLSFRLPLGLVFPGTAALLFFLAVSFAGKGMLELQEGRLVSITPLDWMPRVEWLGLFPTLESVAAQMVLLLPMAAALAWLALRRRKAAASRS
;
A
#
# COMPACT_ATOMS: atom_id res chain seq x y z
N MET A 1 -12.72 46.57 -45.09
CA MET A 1 -13.29 46.76 -43.74
C MET A 1 -13.94 45.50 -43.16
N VAL A 2 -14.65 44.67 -43.94
CA VAL A 2 -15.33 43.43 -43.46
C VAL A 2 -14.41 42.41 -42.75
N ARG A 3 -13.14 42.25 -43.18
CA ARG A 3 -12.19 41.31 -42.55
C ARG A 3 -11.83 41.66 -41.09
N ALA A 4 -11.82 42.94 -40.73
CA ALA A 4 -11.44 43.37 -39.37
C ALA A 4 -12.49 42.95 -38.33
N GLY A 5 -13.78 43.13 -38.62
CA GLY A 5 -14.87 42.73 -37.72
C GLY A 5 -15.05 41.21 -37.57
N GLN A 6 -14.54 40.42 -38.52
CA GLN A 6 -14.60 38.96 -38.46
C GLN A 6 -13.52 38.39 -37.53
N ALA A 7 -12.33 39.01 -37.49
CA ALA A 7 -11.26 38.63 -36.55
C ALA A 7 -11.70 38.84 -35.09
N ASP A 8 -12.40 39.94 -34.79
CA ASP A 8 -12.88 40.22 -33.43
C ASP A 8 -13.97 39.23 -32.99
N LYS A 9 -14.86 38.81 -33.90
CA LYS A 9 -15.85 37.76 -33.59
C LYS A 9 -15.18 36.44 -33.23
N VAL A 10 -14.15 36.05 -33.98
CA VAL A 10 -13.39 34.81 -33.70
C VAL A 10 -12.71 34.91 -32.33
N ARG A 11 -12.11 36.04 -32.00
CA ARG A 11 -11.49 36.27 -30.68
C ARG A 11 -12.51 36.17 -29.54
N VAL A 12 -13.69 36.77 -29.69
CA VAL A 12 -14.77 36.70 -28.69
C VAL A 12 -15.23 35.25 -28.49
N VAL A 13 -15.37 34.46 -29.57
CA VAL A 13 -15.72 33.03 -29.49
C VAL A 13 -14.64 32.26 -28.72
N TRP A 14 -13.36 32.48 -29.02
CA TRP A 14 -12.25 31.82 -28.31
C TRP A 14 -12.20 32.17 -26.83
N TYR A 15 -12.42 33.44 -26.47
CA TYR A 15 -12.50 33.85 -25.06
C TYR A 15 -13.68 33.18 -24.36
N GLY A 16 -14.85 33.08 -25.00
CA GLY A 16 -16.02 32.39 -24.45
C GLY A 16 -15.76 30.90 -24.19
N VAL A 17 -15.15 30.21 -25.16
CA VAL A 17 -14.77 28.79 -25.02
C VAL A 17 -13.74 28.60 -23.91
N ALA A 18 -12.73 29.48 -23.81
CA ALA A 18 -11.72 29.42 -22.78
C ALA A 18 -12.31 29.57 -21.37
N TRP A 19 -13.22 30.54 -21.17
CA TRP A 19 -13.90 30.73 -19.89
C TRP A 19 -14.81 29.54 -19.55
N ALA A 20 -15.56 29.00 -20.51
CA ALA A 20 -16.43 27.84 -20.29
C ALA A 20 -15.63 26.61 -19.85
N LEU A 21 -14.48 26.34 -20.49
CA LEU A 21 -13.58 25.25 -20.09
C LEU A 21 -12.99 25.47 -18.70
N ALA A 22 -12.57 26.70 -18.39
CA ALA A 22 -12.02 27.04 -17.08
C ALA A 22 -13.04 26.82 -15.95
N PHE A 23 -14.27 27.28 -16.11
CA PHE A 23 -15.32 27.08 -15.10
C PHE A 23 -15.77 25.62 -14.98
N SER A 24 -15.84 24.89 -16.10
CA SER A 24 -16.14 23.46 -16.08
C SER A 24 -15.06 22.68 -15.33
N GLY A 25 -13.79 22.93 -15.64
CA GLY A 25 -12.66 22.31 -14.92
C GLY A 25 -12.62 22.66 -13.44
N ALA A 26 -12.84 23.94 -13.10
CA ALA A 26 -12.88 24.39 -11.71
C ALA A 26 -14.02 23.74 -10.92
N SER A 27 -15.22 23.62 -11.51
CA SER A 27 -16.35 22.98 -10.84
C SER A 27 -16.13 21.48 -10.65
N ALA A 28 -15.60 20.78 -11.66
CA ALA A 28 -15.22 19.37 -11.53
C ALA A 28 -14.18 19.14 -10.43
N MET A 29 -13.15 20.00 -10.35
CA MET A 29 -12.15 19.94 -9.28
C MET A 29 -12.75 20.25 -7.90
N ALA A 30 -13.63 21.25 -7.79
CA ALA A 30 -14.29 21.57 -6.54
C ALA A 30 -15.16 20.40 -6.03
N VAL A 31 -15.86 19.71 -6.93
CA VAL A 31 -16.64 18.50 -6.62
C VAL A 31 -15.72 17.36 -6.18
N LEU A 32 -14.67 17.07 -6.95
CA LEU A 32 -13.72 16.00 -6.65
C LEU A 32 -13.00 16.26 -5.31
N TYR A 33 -12.53 17.49 -5.09
CA TYR A 33 -11.92 17.91 -3.83
C TYR A 33 -12.88 17.72 -2.66
N SER A 34 -14.15 18.13 -2.80
CA SER A 34 -15.15 17.98 -1.75
C SER A 34 -15.43 16.51 -1.44
N ALA A 35 -15.55 15.67 -2.47
CA ALA A 35 -15.72 14.22 -2.32
C ALA A 35 -14.50 13.58 -1.62
N MET A 36 -13.28 13.90 -2.06
CA MET A 36 -12.04 13.43 -1.44
C MET A 36 -11.88 13.95 -0.01
N ARG A 37 -12.31 15.17 0.28
CA ARG A 37 -12.27 15.75 1.63
C ARG A 37 -13.17 14.98 2.58
N VAL A 38 -14.40 14.66 2.17
CA VAL A 38 -15.32 13.82 2.96
C VAL A 38 -14.75 12.41 3.14
N LEU A 39 -14.18 11.82 2.10
CA LEU A 39 -13.54 10.50 2.17
C LEU A 39 -12.30 10.52 3.09
N SER A 40 -11.49 11.59 3.04
CA SER A 40 -10.29 11.77 3.88
C SER A 40 -10.63 11.96 5.35
N PHE A 41 -11.71 12.69 5.67
CA PHE A 41 -12.21 12.78 7.05
C PHE A 41 -12.79 11.47 7.57
N ARG A 42 -13.19 10.56 6.67
CA ARG A 42 -13.75 9.24 7.01
C ARG A 42 -12.75 8.09 6.94
N LEU A 43 -11.54 8.29 6.40
CA LEU A 43 -10.46 7.29 6.38
C LEU A 43 -9.96 7.13 7.82
N PRO A 44 -10.44 6.13 8.57
CA PRO A 44 -9.98 5.92 9.92
C PRO A 44 -8.60 5.33 9.75
N LEU A 45 -7.54 6.13 9.92
CA LEU A 45 -6.16 5.65 9.89
C LEU A 45 -5.97 4.44 10.83
N GLY A 46 -6.78 4.35 11.90
CA GLY A 46 -6.84 3.20 12.78
C GLY A 46 -7.38 1.89 12.16
N LEU A 47 -8.08 1.92 11.04
CA LEU A 47 -8.63 0.73 10.35
C LEU A 47 -7.88 0.37 9.08
N VAL A 48 -7.60 1.35 8.21
CA VAL A 48 -6.98 1.06 6.91
C VAL A 48 -5.49 0.73 7.04
N PHE A 49 -4.79 1.36 7.97
CA PHE A 49 -3.34 1.16 8.13
C PHE A 49 -2.99 -0.25 8.63
N PRO A 50 -3.65 -0.81 9.66
CA PRO A 50 -3.41 -2.21 10.03
C PRO A 50 -3.77 -3.19 8.92
N GLY A 51 -4.83 -2.93 8.15
CA GLY A 51 -5.24 -3.78 7.04
C GLY A 51 -4.18 -3.81 5.92
N THR A 52 -3.73 -2.64 5.46
CA THR A 52 -2.67 -2.56 4.45
C THR A 52 -1.33 -3.06 4.98
N ALA A 53 -0.96 -2.73 6.22
CA ALA A 53 0.27 -3.23 6.83
C ALA A 53 0.28 -4.76 6.96
N ALA A 54 -0.84 -5.37 7.37
CA ALA A 54 -0.96 -6.82 7.46
C ALA A 54 -0.81 -7.47 6.07
N LEU A 55 -1.46 -6.91 5.04
CA LEU A 55 -1.33 -7.38 3.67
C LEU A 55 0.12 -7.27 3.17
N LEU A 56 0.76 -6.10 3.35
CA LEU A 56 2.14 -5.87 2.94
C LEU A 56 3.12 -6.79 3.68
N PHE A 57 2.90 -7.02 4.97
CA PHE A 57 3.71 -7.92 5.77
C PHE A 57 3.56 -9.37 5.30
N PHE A 58 2.34 -9.82 5.05
CA PHE A 58 2.07 -11.14 4.45
C PHE A 58 2.82 -11.31 3.11
N LEU A 59 2.75 -10.29 2.25
CA LEU A 59 3.42 -10.29 0.95
C LEU A 59 4.95 -10.35 1.10
N ALA A 60 5.51 -9.57 2.04
CA ALA A 60 6.93 -9.58 2.34
C ALA A 60 7.43 -10.98 2.78
N VAL A 61 6.68 -11.65 3.66
CA VAL A 61 7.01 -13.03 4.11
C VAL A 61 6.95 -14.01 2.94
N SER A 62 5.96 -13.87 2.06
CA SER A 62 5.79 -14.73 0.88
C SER A 62 6.89 -14.50 -0.15
N PHE A 63 7.30 -13.25 -0.37
CA PHE A 63 8.41 -12.89 -1.26
C PHE A 63 9.76 -13.30 -0.70
N ALA A 64 9.99 -13.20 0.60
CA ALA A 64 11.24 -13.68 1.21
C ALA A 64 11.45 -15.18 0.97
N GLY A 65 10.39 -15.98 1.14
CA GLY A 65 10.45 -17.42 0.88
C GLY A 65 10.69 -17.78 -0.58
N LYS A 66 9.93 -17.16 -1.50
CA LYS A 66 10.09 -17.37 -2.96
C LYS A 66 11.42 -16.84 -3.50
N GLY A 67 11.85 -15.67 -3.04
CA GLY A 67 13.17 -15.13 -3.40
C GLY A 67 14.30 -16.04 -2.93
N MET A 68 14.17 -16.64 -1.75
CA MET A 68 15.15 -17.62 -1.28
C MET A 68 15.22 -18.86 -2.18
N LEU A 69 14.08 -19.35 -2.66
CA LEU A 69 14.04 -20.45 -3.62
C LEU A 69 14.78 -20.08 -4.92
N GLU A 70 14.54 -18.89 -5.48
CA GLU A 70 15.23 -18.44 -6.70
C GLU A 70 16.75 -18.35 -6.51
N LEU A 71 17.22 -17.91 -5.33
CA LEU A 71 18.64 -17.90 -4.99
C LEU A 71 19.23 -19.32 -4.88
N GLN A 72 18.46 -20.27 -4.38
CA GLN A 72 18.84 -21.68 -4.31
C GLN A 72 18.90 -22.33 -5.70
N GLU A 73 17.93 -22.04 -6.56
CA GLU A 73 17.92 -22.48 -7.96
C GLU A 73 19.08 -21.89 -8.77
N GLY A 74 19.43 -20.63 -8.49
CA GLY A 74 20.60 -19.95 -9.05
C GLY A 74 21.94 -20.45 -8.49
N ARG A 75 21.95 -21.44 -7.58
CA ARG A 75 23.13 -21.93 -6.85
C ARG A 75 23.92 -20.84 -6.11
N LEU A 76 23.27 -19.73 -5.79
CA LEU A 76 23.86 -18.62 -5.03
C LEU A 76 23.84 -18.91 -3.52
N VAL A 77 22.92 -19.76 -3.06
CA VAL A 77 22.80 -20.15 -1.67
C VAL A 77 22.65 -21.66 -1.53
N SER A 78 23.22 -22.20 -0.45
CA SER A 78 23.11 -23.61 -0.07
C SER A 78 21.68 -24.03 0.21
N ILE A 79 21.43 -25.32 0.03
CA ILE A 79 20.13 -25.96 0.25
C ILE A 79 20.32 -26.95 1.39
N THR A 80 19.77 -26.63 2.57
CA THR A 80 19.74 -27.57 3.69
C THR A 80 18.30 -28.03 3.93
N PRO A 81 17.90 -29.20 3.39
CA PRO A 81 16.51 -29.65 3.45
C PRO A 81 16.07 -29.98 4.88
N LEU A 82 14.80 -29.71 5.17
CA LEU A 82 14.13 -30.02 6.44
C LEU A 82 13.06 -31.09 6.22
N ASP A 83 13.34 -32.31 6.68
CA ASP A 83 12.48 -33.48 6.46
C ASP A 83 11.11 -33.38 7.15
N TRP A 84 10.99 -32.57 8.21
CA TRP A 84 9.76 -32.42 8.99
C TRP A 84 8.86 -31.26 8.55
N MET A 85 9.30 -30.43 7.59
CA MET A 85 8.62 -29.20 7.21
C MET A 85 7.71 -29.40 5.98
N PRO A 86 6.42 -29.01 6.04
CA PRO A 86 5.54 -29.07 4.86
C PRO A 86 5.89 -27.97 3.84
N ARG A 87 5.79 -28.30 2.55
CA ARG A 87 5.93 -27.33 1.45
C ARG A 87 4.60 -26.61 1.22
N VAL A 88 4.61 -25.28 1.27
CA VAL A 88 3.43 -24.44 1.00
C VAL A 88 3.81 -23.30 0.07
N GLU A 89 3.66 -23.52 -1.24
CA GLU A 89 4.12 -22.61 -2.29
C GLU A 89 3.42 -21.24 -2.26
N TRP A 90 2.13 -21.19 -1.95
CA TRP A 90 1.38 -19.93 -1.91
C TRP A 90 1.85 -19.01 -0.77
N LEU A 91 2.34 -19.58 0.33
CA LEU A 91 2.92 -18.86 1.46
C LEU A 91 4.44 -18.63 1.29
N GLY A 92 5.05 -19.23 0.26
CA GLY A 92 6.50 -19.23 0.07
C GLY A 92 7.26 -20.08 1.10
N LEU A 93 6.60 -21.01 1.79
CA LEU A 93 7.26 -21.93 2.70
C LEU A 93 7.89 -23.08 1.91
N PHE A 94 9.21 -23.11 1.90
CA PHE A 94 9.99 -24.19 1.34
C PHE A 94 10.66 -24.99 2.47
N PRO A 95 10.81 -26.32 2.33
CA PRO A 95 11.39 -27.16 3.36
C PRO A 95 12.93 -27.02 3.38
N THR A 96 13.45 -25.81 3.57
CA THR A 96 14.88 -25.50 3.63
C THR A 96 15.19 -24.59 4.83
N LEU A 97 16.30 -24.82 5.52
CA LEU A 97 16.69 -23.99 6.69
C LEU A 97 16.80 -22.52 6.30
N GLU A 98 17.35 -22.25 5.13
CA GLU A 98 17.68 -20.90 4.71
C GLU A 98 16.41 -20.08 4.40
N SER A 99 15.38 -20.69 3.80
CA SER A 99 14.10 -20.02 3.54
C SER A 99 13.33 -19.74 4.83
N VAL A 100 13.35 -20.69 5.76
CA VAL A 100 12.76 -20.53 7.10
C VAL A 100 13.50 -19.42 7.86
N ALA A 101 14.83 -19.42 7.84
CA ALA A 101 15.63 -18.38 8.48
C ALA A 101 15.32 -17.00 7.91
N ALA A 102 15.22 -16.86 6.58
CA ALA A 102 14.84 -15.61 5.91
C ALA A 102 13.46 -15.10 6.37
N GLN A 103 12.47 -15.99 6.50
CA GLN A 103 11.15 -15.62 7.01
C GLN A 103 11.16 -15.29 8.51
N MET A 104 11.97 -15.97 9.32
CA MET A 104 12.09 -15.71 10.75
C MET A 104 12.65 -14.32 11.07
N VAL A 105 13.53 -13.77 10.22
CA VAL A 105 14.01 -12.38 10.33
C VAL A 105 12.86 -11.37 10.25
N LEU A 106 11.76 -11.69 9.55
CA LEU A 106 10.57 -10.85 9.45
C LEU A 106 9.56 -11.13 10.56
N LEU A 107 9.32 -12.42 10.86
CA LEU A 107 8.28 -12.85 11.81
C LEU A 107 8.63 -12.54 13.27
N LEU A 108 9.88 -12.75 13.68
CA LEU A 108 10.32 -12.53 15.06
C LEU A 108 10.14 -11.07 15.55
N PRO A 109 10.63 -10.04 14.85
CA PRO A 109 10.43 -8.66 15.28
C PRO A 109 8.95 -8.24 15.26
N MET A 110 8.17 -8.72 14.29
CA MET A 110 6.73 -8.49 14.26
C MET A 110 6.02 -9.11 15.48
N ALA A 111 6.32 -10.37 15.80
CA ALA A 111 5.77 -11.04 16.97
C ALA A 111 6.17 -10.33 18.27
N ALA A 112 7.44 -9.91 18.40
CA ALA A 112 7.92 -9.15 19.55
C ALA A 112 7.20 -7.80 19.69
N ALA A 113 7.01 -7.07 18.59
CA ALA A 113 6.29 -5.80 18.59
C ALA A 113 4.82 -5.97 19.01
N LEU A 114 4.14 -6.99 18.49
CA LEU A 114 2.75 -7.30 18.85
C LEU A 114 2.63 -7.72 20.32
N ALA A 115 3.54 -8.57 20.81
CA ALA A 115 3.59 -8.97 22.22
C ALA A 115 3.81 -7.75 23.14
N TRP A 116 4.75 -6.88 22.79
CA TRP A 116 5.02 -5.65 23.54
C TRP A 116 3.80 -4.71 23.56
N LEU A 117 3.12 -4.54 22.43
CA LEU A 117 1.90 -3.75 22.33
C LEU A 117 0.78 -4.33 23.20
N ALA A 118 0.59 -5.66 23.17
CA ALA A 118 -0.41 -6.35 23.99
C ALA A 118 -0.11 -6.19 25.49
N LEU A 119 1.16 -6.32 25.91
CA LEU A 119 1.59 -6.12 27.28
C LEU A 119 1.37 -4.66 27.75
N ARG A 120 1.65 -3.67 26.89
CA ARG A 120 1.39 -2.26 27.20
C ARG A 120 -0.09 -1.97 27.40
N ARG A 121 -0.95 -2.51 26.53
CA ARG A 121 -2.41 -2.36 26.64
C ARG A 121 -2.93 -2.96 27.96
N ARG A 122 -2.42 -4.12 28.37
CA ARG A 122 -2.76 -4.75 29.65
C ARG A 122 -2.38 -3.90 30.86
N LYS A 123 -1.18 -3.34 30.89
CA LYS A 123 -0.71 -2.47 31.99
C LYS A 123 -1.56 -1.20 32.12
N ALA A 124 -1.95 -0.59 31.00
CA ALA A 124 -2.80 0.61 30.99
C ALA A 124 -4.25 0.33 31.45
N ALA A 125 -4.75 -0.89 31.27
CA ALA A 125 -6.06 -1.30 31.78
C ALA A 125 -6.03 -1.57 33.29
N ALA A 126 -4.94 -2.16 33.81
CA ALA A 126 -4.78 -2.49 35.22
C ALA A 126 -4.55 -1.27 36.14
N SER A 127 -4.03 -0.14 35.62
CA SER A 127 -3.87 1.09 36.40
C SER A 127 -5.15 1.94 36.52
N ARG A 128 -6.26 1.47 35.92
CA ARG A 128 -7.55 2.17 35.88
C ARG A 128 -8.61 1.51 36.77
N SER A 129 -8.28 0.40 37.43
CA SER A 129 -9.06 -0.34 38.43
C SER A 129 -8.46 -0.14 39.81
#